data_AF-A0A5B7VXQ8-F1
#
_entry.id   AF-A0A5B7VXQ8-F1
#
_cell.length_a   1.000
_cell.length_b   1.000
_cell.length_c   1.000
_cell.angle_alpha   90.00
_cell.angle_beta   90.00
_cell.angle_gamma   90.00
#
_symmetry.space_group_name_H-M   'P 1'
#
loop_
_entity.id
_entity.type
_entity.pdbx_description
1 polymer ?
#
loop_
_entity_poly.entity_id
_entity_poly.type
_entity_poly.pdbx_seq_one_letter_code
_entity_poly.pdbx_strand_id
1 'polypeptide(L)'
;MILPIIVFGSGSYGNASTGSVEEEKSTRILDIRYGDPVGERYRTLTILSDGKVVRTLGGGNERGGAFERTDPPLVSPNGHFVFLTQVESGEAGTPDGSVMHHEVAYCELVEVRSGCIVARETGEFCGGTFTRGGLWDNPIYPNFSLVTEIQGAKDYLEGRLKFTDSPISSVENLLVCDPPDADNADVYRTILNSKLLKFDSAQRELLERKMKSH
;
A
#
# COMPACT_ATOMS: atom_id res chain seq x y z
N MET A 1 78.89 2.87 25.20
CA MET A 1 78.29 1.73 25.94
C MET A 1 76.85 2.13 26.27
N ILE A 2 75.87 1.48 25.61
CA ILE A 2 74.47 1.18 26.04
C ILE A 2 73.55 2.38 26.35
N LEU A 3 72.33 2.57 25.84
CA LEU A 3 71.44 1.99 24.79
C LEU A 3 70.30 3.05 24.53
N PRO A 4 69.53 2.98 23.43
CA PRO A 4 68.45 3.92 23.11
C PRO A 4 67.08 3.45 23.65
N ILE A 5 66.10 4.37 23.75
CA ILE A 5 64.68 4.03 23.96
C ILE A 5 63.93 4.28 22.64
N ILE A 6 63.41 3.19 22.08
CA ILE A 6 62.38 3.18 21.04
C ILE A 6 61.04 2.99 21.73
N VAL A 7 60.04 3.80 21.41
CA VAL A 7 58.63 3.43 21.60
C VAL A 7 57.87 3.68 20.29
N PHE A 8 57.06 2.67 19.97
CA PHE A 8 56.35 2.41 18.73
C PHE A 8 55.16 3.36 18.47
N GLY A 9 54.77 3.44 17.19
CA GLY A 9 53.71 4.30 16.68
C GLY A 9 52.29 3.76 16.77
N SER A 10 51.37 4.60 16.28
CA SER A 10 50.01 4.34 15.76
C SER A 10 49.47 5.75 15.45
N GLY A 11 49.27 6.19 14.21
CA GLY A 11 48.27 5.68 13.28
C GLY A 11 46.88 6.09 13.75
N SER A 12 46.32 7.21 13.26
CA SER A 12 45.27 7.14 12.22
C SER A 12 44.32 8.35 12.13
N TYR A 13 43.76 8.45 10.91
CA TYR A 13 42.52 9.08 10.46
C TYR A 13 42.35 10.60 10.60
N GLY A 14 42.77 11.30 9.54
CA GLY A 14 42.22 12.60 9.20
C GLY A 14 40.74 12.49 8.84
N ASN A 15 39.96 13.42 9.38
CA ASN A 15 38.51 13.54 9.26
C ASN A 15 38.01 13.49 7.80
N ALA A 16 37.20 12.49 7.49
CA ALA A 16 36.26 12.57 6.37
C ALA A 16 35.08 13.44 6.84
N SER A 17 34.93 14.62 6.23
CA SER A 17 33.73 15.43 6.35
C SER A 17 32.57 14.63 5.76
N THR A 18 31.68 14.13 6.61
CA THR A 18 30.37 13.63 6.22
C THR A 18 29.58 14.81 5.65
N GLY A 19 29.54 14.92 4.33
CA GLY A 19 28.53 15.71 3.65
C GLY A 19 27.17 15.11 4.00
N SER A 20 26.39 15.84 4.80
CA SER A 20 24.98 15.59 4.96
C SER A 20 24.33 15.72 3.58
N VAL A 21 23.94 14.59 3.01
CA VAL A 21 23.01 14.58 1.88
C VAL A 21 21.71 15.17 2.43
N GLU A 22 21.45 16.44 2.14
CA GLU A 22 20.12 17.01 2.29
C GLU A 22 19.20 16.17 1.39
N GLU A 23 18.38 15.35 2.03
CA GLU A 23 17.30 14.62 1.38
C GLU A 23 16.33 15.68 0.84
N GLU A 24 16.48 15.98 -0.45
CA GLU A 24 15.69 16.98 -1.15
C GLU A 24 14.22 16.59 -1.04
N LYS A 25 13.48 17.28 -0.16
CA LYS A 25 12.07 17.08 0.10
C LYS A 25 11.27 17.51 -1.13
N SER A 26 11.26 16.66 -2.16
CA SER A 26 10.43 16.79 -3.35
C SER A 26 8.97 16.74 -2.89
N THR A 27 8.39 17.92 -2.70
CA THR A 27 7.02 18.06 -2.20
C THR A 27 6.09 17.82 -3.38
N ARG A 28 5.79 16.55 -3.66
CA ARG A 28 4.77 16.20 -4.66
C ARG A 28 3.42 16.75 -4.21
N ILE A 29 2.68 17.33 -5.14
CA ILE A 29 1.32 17.79 -4.88
C ILE A 29 0.40 16.58 -4.99
N LEU A 30 -0.18 16.16 -3.86
CA LEU A 30 -1.19 15.13 -3.81
C LEU A 30 -2.59 15.76 -3.89
N ASP A 31 -3.39 15.28 -4.83
CA ASP A 31 -4.81 15.63 -4.98
C ASP A 31 -5.64 14.34 -4.98
N ILE A 32 -6.74 14.33 -4.23
CA ILE A 32 -7.66 13.19 -4.13
C ILE A 32 -9.02 13.63 -4.65
N ARG A 33 -9.46 13.03 -5.76
CA ARG A 33 -10.74 13.35 -6.38
C ARG A 33 -11.74 12.26 -6.12
N TYR A 34 -12.88 12.65 -5.57
CA TYR A 34 -13.99 11.75 -5.30
C TYR A 34 -15.04 11.89 -6.40
N GLY A 35 -15.47 10.75 -6.96
CA GLY A 35 -16.42 10.67 -8.06
C GLY A 35 -17.59 9.74 -7.75
N ASP A 36 -18.61 9.78 -8.62
CA ASP A 36 -19.76 8.89 -8.57
C ASP A 36 -20.47 8.85 -7.19
N PRO A 37 -21.07 9.97 -6.76
CA PRO A 37 -21.67 10.09 -5.44
C PRO A 37 -22.78 9.05 -5.22
N VAL A 38 -22.82 8.50 -4.01
CA VAL A 38 -23.81 7.55 -3.53
C VAL A 38 -24.16 7.91 -2.08
N GLY A 39 -25.31 8.57 -1.91
CA GLY A 39 -25.64 9.22 -0.63
C GLY A 39 -24.59 10.29 -0.30
N GLU A 40 -23.99 10.20 0.89
CA GLU A 40 -22.92 11.10 1.35
C GLU A 40 -21.51 10.60 1.01
N ARG A 41 -21.41 9.43 0.35
CA ARG A 41 -20.16 8.74 0.00
C ARG A 41 -19.95 8.71 -1.51
N TYR A 42 -18.87 8.07 -1.97
CA TYR A 42 -18.42 8.09 -3.36
C TYR A 42 -18.03 6.70 -3.85
N ARG A 43 -18.43 6.32 -5.06
CA ARG A 43 -18.05 5.01 -5.63
C ARG A 43 -16.67 5.02 -6.27
N THR A 44 -16.10 6.18 -6.54
CA THR A 44 -14.75 6.25 -7.13
C THR A 44 -13.88 7.26 -6.40
N LEU A 45 -12.60 6.93 -6.30
CA LEU A 45 -11.57 7.79 -5.74
C LEU A 45 -10.35 7.76 -6.66
N THR A 46 -9.93 8.91 -7.15
CA THR A 46 -8.74 9.05 -7.99
C THR A 46 -7.64 9.74 -7.19
N ILE A 47 -6.49 9.07 -7.09
CA ILE A 47 -5.25 9.59 -6.53
C ILE A 47 -4.47 10.27 -7.64
N LEU A 48 -4.13 11.54 -7.46
CA LEU A 48 -3.28 12.29 -8.38
C LEU A 48 -2.01 12.75 -7.68
N SER A 49 -0.88 12.60 -8.36
CA SER A 49 0.41 13.14 -7.93
C SER A 49 0.94 14.05 -9.04
N ASP A 50 1.20 15.31 -8.70
CA ASP A 50 1.65 16.36 -9.61
C ASP A 50 0.72 16.50 -10.84
N GLY A 51 -0.59 16.43 -10.59
CA GLY A 51 -1.64 16.53 -11.61
C GLY A 51 -1.80 15.29 -12.51
N LYS A 52 -0.99 14.25 -12.31
CA LYS A 52 -1.09 12.98 -13.05
C LYS A 52 -1.87 11.96 -12.24
N VAL A 53 -2.76 11.23 -12.91
CA VAL A 53 -3.46 10.10 -12.29
C VAL A 53 -2.46 9.02 -11.93
N VAL A 54 -2.39 8.67 -10.65
CA VAL A 54 -1.64 7.53 -10.12
C VAL A 54 -2.51 6.28 -10.19
N ARG A 55 -3.69 6.33 -9.57
CA ARG A 55 -4.64 5.21 -9.54
C ARG A 55 -6.06 5.73 -9.36
N THR A 56 -7.03 5.05 -9.97
CA THR A 56 -8.44 5.20 -9.61
C THR A 56 -8.88 3.92 -8.91
N LEU A 57 -9.37 4.07 -7.67
CA LEU A 57 -9.97 3.02 -6.87
C LEU A 57 -11.48 3.02 -7.09
N GLY A 58 -12.02 1.84 -7.30
CA GLY A 58 -13.46 1.62 -7.45
C GLY A 58 -14.04 1.03 -6.17
N GLY A 59 -15.24 1.50 -5.84
CA GLY A 59 -16.06 1.05 -4.74
C GLY A 59 -17.35 0.37 -5.22
N GLY A 60 -18.13 -0.14 -4.26
CA GLY A 60 -19.37 -0.89 -4.47
C GLY A 60 -19.40 -2.20 -3.68
N ASN A 61 -20.51 -2.91 -3.74
CA ASN A 61 -20.74 -4.11 -2.91
C ASN A 61 -19.69 -5.21 -3.13
N GLU A 62 -19.17 -5.35 -4.35
CA GLU A 62 -18.12 -6.32 -4.71
C GLU A 62 -16.72 -5.69 -4.75
N ARG A 63 -16.59 -4.44 -4.32
CA ARG A 63 -15.35 -3.63 -4.44
C ARG A 63 -15.04 -2.87 -3.17
N GLY A 64 -15.40 -3.44 -2.03
CA GLY A 64 -15.02 -2.88 -0.74
C GLY A 64 -15.84 -1.69 -0.24
N GLY A 65 -17.01 -1.41 -0.82
CA GLY A 65 -17.93 -0.37 -0.35
C GLY A 65 -17.70 1.02 -0.96
N ALA A 66 -18.26 2.07 -0.37
CA ALA A 66 -18.14 3.45 -0.86
C ALA A 66 -17.13 4.27 -0.04
N PHE A 67 -16.38 5.15 -0.69
CA PHE A 67 -15.37 5.99 -0.05
C PHE A 67 -16.00 7.17 0.69
N GLU A 68 -15.51 7.45 1.89
CA GLU A 68 -15.80 8.68 2.63
C GLU A 68 -14.78 9.77 2.27
N ARG A 69 -15.26 11.00 2.17
CA ARG A 69 -14.40 12.14 1.84
C ARG A 69 -13.68 12.64 3.09
N THR A 70 -12.36 12.71 3.00
CA THR A 70 -11.51 13.37 4.01
C THR A 70 -10.91 14.63 3.40
N ASP A 71 -11.23 15.80 3.97
CA ASP A 71 -10.75 17.10 3.48
C ASP A 71 -10.24 17.96 4.65
N PRO A 72 -8.93 18.31 4.69
CA PRO A 72 -7.90 17.90 3.73
C PRO A 72 -7.58 16.39 3.83
N PRO A 73 -7.05 15.74 2.77
CA PRO A 73 -6.64 14.34 2.83
C PRO A 73 -5.64 14.08 3.96
N LEU A 74 -5.75 12.93 4.63
CA LEU A 74 -4.81 12.51 5.66
C LEU A 74 -3.60 11.84 5.01
N VAL A 75 -2.49 12.57 4.93
CA VAL A 75 -1.26 12.18 4.23
C VAL A 75 -0.11 12.08 5.23
N SER A 76 0.78 11.11 5.03
CA SER A 76 2.00 11.01 5.83
C SER A 76 2.88 12.25 5.65
N PRO A 77 3.63 12.71 6.68
CA PRO A 77 4.47 13.92 6.57
C PRO A 77 5.55 13.90 5.48
N ASN A 78 5.96 12.70 5.03
CA ASN A 78 6.87 12.49 3.90
C ASN A 78 6.16 12.37 2.54
N GLY A 79 4.82 12.40 2.51
CA GLY A 79 4.02 12.34 1.28
C GLY A 79 3.95 10.95 0.63
N HIS A 80 4.47 9.92 1.28
CA HIS A 80 4.55 8.58 0.71
C HIS A 80 3.25 7.78 0.84
N PHE A 81 2.42 8.08 1.83
CA PHE A 81 1.20 7.33 2.10
C PHE A 81 0.01 8.25 2.32
N VAL A 82 -1.17 7.79 1.91
CA VAL A 82 -2.46 8.43 2.20
C VAL A 82 -3.37 7.45 2.91
N PHE A 83 -4.10 7.95 3.90
CA PHE A 83 -5.14 7.21 4.60
C PHE A 83 -6.49 7.49 3.93
N LEU A 84 -7.23 6.42 3.63
CA LEU A 84 -8.56 6.47 3.02
C LEU A 84 -9.55 5.69 3.88
N THR A 85 -10.81 6.10 3.87
CA THR A 85 -11.91 5.38 4.52
C THR A 85 -12.87 4.87 3.46
N GLN A 86 -13.19 3.58 3.53
CA GLN A 86 -14.16 2.94 2.64
C GLN A 86 -15.16 2.13 3.48
N VAL A 87 -16.44 2.33 3.24
CA VAL A 87 -17.53 1.73 4.03
C VAL A 87 -18.32 0.75 3.20
N GLU A 88 -18.30 -0.52 3.62
CA GLU A 88 -19.15 -1.57 3.09
C GLU A 88 -20.50 -1.54 3.80
N SER A 89 -21.56 -1.19 3.08
CA SER A 89 -22.93 -1.19 3.59
C SER A 89 -23.70 -2.39 3.05
N GLY A 90 -24.47 -3.05 3.92
CA GLY A 90 -25.33 -4.17 3.56
C GLY A 90 -26.56 -4.27 4.46
N GLU A 91 -27.43 -5.20 4.11
CA GLU A 91 -28.64 -5.52 4.88
C GLU A 91 -28.55 -6.95 5.39
N ALA A 92 -28.84 -7.15 6.68
CA ALA A 92 -28.91 -8.45 7.32
C ALA A 92 -30.34 -8.71 7.80
N GLY A 93 -30.91 -9.84 7.40
CA GLY A 93 -32.20 -10.30 7.92
C GLY A 93 -32.03 -10.79 9.37
N THR A 94 -32.94 -10.38 10.25
CA THR A 94 -32.99 -10.84 11.64
C THR A 94 -33.94 -12.04 11.78
N PRO A 95 -33.84 -12.82 12.88
CA PRO A 95 -34.71 -13.97 13.11
C PRO A 95 -36.22 -13.65 13.18
N ASP A 96 -36.59 -12.40 13.48
CA ASP A 96 -37.98 -11.93 13.53
C ASP A 96 -38.50 -11.42 12.17
N GLY A 97 -37.68 -11.51 11.11
CA GLY A 97 -38.05 -11.08 9.76
C GLY A 97 -37.87 -9.59 9.50
N SER A 98 -37.33 -8.83 10.45
CA SER A 98 -36.91 -7.44 10.19
C SER A 98 -35.57 -7.39 9.43
N VAL A 99 -35.28 -6.25 8.82
CA VAL A 99 -34.03 -6.00 8.09
C VAL A 99 -33.21 -5.00 8.90
N MET A 100 -31.97 -5.36 9.21
CA MET A 100 -31.03 -4.51 9.89
C MET A 100 -29.96 -4.04 8.90
N HIS A 101 -29.76 -2.73 8.81
CA HIS A 101 -28.63 -2.18 8.09
C HIS A 101 -27.35 -2.43 8.88
N HIS A 102 -26.33 -2.93 8.19
CA HIS A 102 -25.02 -3.21 8.75
C HIS A 102 -23.96 -2.50 7.89
N GLU A 103 -23.07 -1.75 8.54
CA GLU A 103 -21.95 -1.10 7.88
C GLU A 103 -20.64 -1.54 8.53
N VAL A 104 -19.63 -1.79 7.70
CA VAL A 104 -18.25 -2.02 8.13
C VAL A 104 -17.37 -0.94 7.53
N ALA A 105 -16.76 -0.14 8.38
CA ALA A 105 -15.77 0.86 7.97
C ALA A 105 -14.39 0.21 7.91
N TYR A 106 -13.79 0.26 6.73
CA TYR A 106 -12.41 -0.11 6.47
C TYR A 106 -11.56 1.14 6.31
N CYS A 107 -10.33 1.03 6.78
CA CYS A 107 -9.32 2.05 6.70
C CYS A 107 -8.15 1.53 5.89
N GLU A 108 -7.86 2.23 4.80
CA GLU A 108 -6.83 1.85 3.85
C GLU A 108 -5.63 2.76 3.99
N LEU A 109 -4.44 2.16 3.92
CA LEU A 109 -3.20 2.91 3.71
C LEU A 109 -2.73 2.62 2.31
N VAL A 110 -2.53 3.68 1.53
CA VAL A 110 -2.18 3.59 0.11
C VAL A 110 -0.86 4.31 -0.14
N GLU A 111 0.09 3.63 -0.78
CA GLU A 111 1.34 4.25 -1.22
C GLU A 111 1.05 5.22 -2.38
N VAL A 112 1.35 6.50 -2.19
CA VAL A 112 1.02 7.58 -3.13
C VAL A 112 1.74 7.46 -4.46
N ARG A 113 2.93 6.84 -4.48
CA ARG A 113 3.75 6.74 -5.71
C ARG A 113 3.17 5.74 -6.71
N SER A 114 2.76 4.57 -6.23
CA SER A 114 2.23 3.47 -7.06
C SER A 114 0.71 3.42 -7.06
N GLY A 115 0.07 3.89 -5.99
CA GLY A 115 -1.32 3.63 -5.66
C GLY A 115 -1.54 2.27 -5.01
N CYS A 116 -0.51 1.56 -4.57
CA CYS A 116 -0.61 0.25 -3.90
C CYS A 116 -1.35 0.37 -2.57
N ILE A 117 -2.40 -0.43 -2.35
CA ILE A 117 -3.04 -0.56 -1.03
C ILE A 117 -2.18 -1.51 -0.20
N VAL A 118 -1.53 -0.97 0.83
CA VAL A 118 -0.60 -1.71 1.70
C VAL A 118 -1.25 -2.21 2.99
N ALA A 119 -2.36 -1.58 3.40
CA ALA A 119 -3.14 -1.99 4.55
C ALA A 119 -4.62 -1.73 4.29
N ARG A 120 -5.48 -2.63 4.78
CA ARG A 120 -6.94 -2.46 4.81
C ARG A 120 -7.44 -3.17 6.06
N GLU A 121 -7.79 -2.40 7.07
CA GLU A 121 -8.16 -2.90 8.40
C GLU A 121 -9.42 -2.22 8.92
N THR A 122 -9.96 -2.70 10.04
CA THR A 122 -11.17 -2.15 10.68
C THR A 122 -10.90 -1.78 12.14
N GLY A 123 -11.89 -1.19 12.81
CA GLY A 123 -11.85 -1.01 14.27
C GLY A 123 -10.75 -0.04 14.72
N GLU A 124 -10.01 -0.38 15.78
CA GLU A 124 -9.07 0.55 16.41
C GLU A 124 -7.88 0.93 15.49
N PHE A 125 -7.60 0.15 14.44
CA PHE A 125 -6.62 0.52 13.41
C PHE A 125 -6.97 1.87 12.76
N CYS A 126 -8.26 2.11 12.52
CA CYS A 126 -8.78 3.34 11.93
C CYS A 126 -8.55 4.59 12.80
N GLY A 127 -8.35 4.41 14.11
CA GLY A 127 -8.07 5.49 15.05
C GLY A 127 -6.60 5.92 15.08
N GLY A 128 -5.75 5.34 14.22
CA GLY A 128 -4.34 5.67 14.15
C GLY A 128 -4.04 7.05 13.56
N THR A 129 -2.76 7.41 13.53
CA THR A 129 -2.26 8.66 12.94
C THR A 129 -0.89 8.45 12.34
N PHE A 130 -0.51 9.29 11.38
CA PHE A 130 0.88 9.31 10.92
C PHE A 130 1.80 9.94 11.98
N THR A 131 2.92 9.27 12.25
CA THR A 131 4.05 9.84 13.00
C THR A 131 4.78 10.89 12.17
N ARG A 132 5.65 11.67 12.82
CA ARG A 132 6.55 12.61 12.12
C ARG A 132 7.42 11.93 11.06
N GLY A 133 7.80 10.67 11.27
CA GLY A 133 8.59 9.87 10.32
C GLY A 133 7.78 9.27 9.17
N GLY A 134 6.45 9.48 9.13
CA GLY A 134 5.58 8.96 8.08
C GLY A 134 5.12 7.52 8.28
N LEU A 135 5.35 6.93 9.45
CA LEU A 135 4.81 5.62 9.84
C LEU A 135 3.38 5.75 10.39
N TRP A 136 2.56 4.71 10.23
CA TRP A 136 1.22 4.65 10.82
C TRP A 136 1.28 4.17 12.27
N ASP A 137 0.99 5.06 13.21
CA ASP A 137 0.93 4.77 14.64
C ASP A 137 -0.51 4.41 15.01
N ASN A 138 -0.69 3.23 15.58
CA ASN A 138 -1.99 2.71 15.99
C ASN A 138 -1.81 1.75 17.19
N PRO A 139 -2.84 1.59 18.04
CA PRO A 139 -2.71 0.81 19.27
C PRO A 139 -2.62 -0.70 19.05
N ILE A 140 -3.08 -1.23 17.91
CA ILE A 140 -3.14 -2.67 17.64
C ILE A 140 -1.78 -3.20 17.16
N TYR A 141 -1.11 -2.47 16.26
CA TYR A 141 0.16 -2.88 15.66
C TYR A 141 1.28 -1.91 16.04
N PRO A 142 1.87 -2.05 17.23
CA PRO A 142 3.06 -1.28 17.58
C PRO A 142 4.20 -1.65 16.62
N ASN A 143 4.78 -0.63 15.97
CA ASN A 143 5.81 -0.76 14.91
C ASN A 143 5.31 -1.25 13.54
N PHE A 144 4.06 -0.95 13.17
CA PHE A 144 3.55 -1.20 11.82
C PHE A 144 4.44 -0.54 10.75
N SER A 145 5.03 -1.37 9.89
CA SER A 145 5.97 -0.91 8.87
C SER A 145 5.32 -0.94 7.50
N LEU A 146 4.91 0.23 7.01
CA LEU A 146 4.19 0.40 5.75
C LEU A 146 4.92 -0.19 4.53
N VAL A 147 6.25 -0.27 4.59
CA VAL A 147 7.08 -0.81 3.50
C VAL A 147 7.11 -2.34 3.51
N THR A 148 7.11 -2.96 4.68
CA THR A 148 7.15 -4.43 4.79
C THR A 148 5.79 -5.06 4.55
N GLU A 149 4.71 -4.28 4.67
CA GLU A 149 3.34 -4.70 4.36
C GLU A 149 3.00 -4.60 2.87
N ILE A 150 3.93 -4.11 2.02
CA ILE A 150 3.74 -4.18 0.57
C ILE A 150 3.74 -5.65 0.16
N GLN A 151 2.60 -6.10 -0.36
CA GLN A 151 2.38 -7.50 -0.72
C GLN A 151 3.09 -7.83 -2.04
N GLY A 152 3.86 -8.91 -2.03
CA GLY A 152 4.53 -9.47 -3.20
C GLY A 152 3.86 -10.74 -3.72
N ALA A 153 4.03 -11.04 -5.00
CA ALA A 153 3.48 -12.24 -5.64
C ALA A 153 3.92 -13.53 -4.94
N LYS A 154 5.14 -13.53 -4.38
CA LYS A 154 5.70 -14.66 -3.64
C LYS A 154 4.89 -14.99 -2.38
N ASP A 155 4.32 -14.00 -1.71
CA ASP A 155 3.49 -14.20 -0.51
C ASP A 155 2.23 -15.02 -0.83
N TYR A 156 1.66 -14.81 -2.02
CA TYR A 156 0.51 -15.56 -2.52
C TYR A 156 0.89 -16.96 -2.98
N LEU A 157 2.04 -17.12 -3.65
CA LEU A 157 2.53 -18.43 -4.08
C LEU A 157 2.84 -19.34 -2.88
N GLU A 158 3.42 -18.79 -1.82
CA GLU A 158 3.72 -19.50 -0.58
C GLU A 158 2.47 -19.74 0.29
N GLY A 159 1.33 -19.17 -0.08
CA GLY A 159 0.08 -19.28 0.66
C GLY A 159 0.04 -18.46 1.96
N ARG A 160 0.99 -17.54 2.16
CA ARG A 160 0.96 -16.55 3.26
C ARG A 160 -0.19 -15.58 3.08
N LEU A 161 -0.48 -15.22 1.83
CA LEU A 161 -1.65 -14.45 1.44
C LEU A 161 -2.54 -15.27 0.51
N LYS A 162 -3.82 -14.89 0.44
CA LYS A 162 -4.81 -15.52 -0.43
C LYS A 162 -5.58 -14.44 -1.17
N PHE A 163 -5.88 -14.70 -2.43
CA PHE A 163 -6.75 -13.82 -3.19
C PHE A 163 -8.17 -13.90 -2.65
N THR A 164 -8.79 -12.74 -2.49
CA THR A 164 -10.18 -12.59 -2.07
C THR A 164 -10.81 -11.43 -2.83
N ASP A 165 -12.11 -11.21 -2.65
CA ASP A 165 -12.81 -10.06 -3.22
C ASP A 165 -12.48 -8.74 -2.50
N SER A 166 -11.64 -8.79 -1.45
CA SER A 166 -11.15 -7.60 -0.75
C SER A 166 -10.17 -6.82 -1.64
N PRO A 167 -10.29 -5.48 -1.75
CA PRO A 167 -9.42 -4.66 -2.58
C PRO A 167 -7.93 -4.87 -2.33
N ILE A 168 -7.51 -5.03 -1.07
CA ILE A 168 -6.11 -5.24 -0.71
C ILE A 168 -5.55 -6.58 -1.22
N SER A 169 -6.37 -7.62 -1.28
CA SER A 169 -5.97 -8.98 -1.70
C SER A 169 -6.41 -9.32 -3.13
N SER A 170 -6.72 -8.29 -3.92
CA SER A 170 -7.11 -8.43 -5.32
C SER A 170 -5.89 -8.61 -6.22
N VAL A 171 -6.11 -9.22 -7.39
CA VAL A 171 -5.07 -9.29 -8.44
C VAL A 171 -4.67 -7.89 -8.88
N GLU A 172 -5.63 -6.98 -9.02
CA GLU A 172 -5.40 -5.60 -9.43
C GLU A 172 -4.47 -4.88 -8.46
N ASN A 173 -4.64 -5.10 -7.14
CA ASN A 173 -3.74 -4.51 -6.15
C ASN A 173 -2.35 -5.14 -6.20
N LEU A 174 -2.25 -6.47 -6.31
CA LEU A 174 -0.97 -7.16 -6.45
C LEU A 174 -0.16 -6.61 -7.64
N LEU A 175 -0.78 -6.43 -8.80
CA LEU A 175 -0.10 -5.92 -10.00
C LEU A 175 0.35 -4.45 -9.90
N VAL A 176 -0.22 -3.70 -8.95
CA VAL A 176 0.22 -2.34 -8.61
C VAL A 176 1.33 -2.37 -7.56
N CYS A 177 1.22 -3.24 -6.56
CA CYS A 177 2.15 -3.36 -5.43
C CYS A 177 3.47 -4.05 -5.80
N ASP A 178 3.41 -5.11 -6.60
CA ASP A 178 4.55 -5.89 -7.07
C ASP A 178 4.46 -6.09 -8.59
N PRO A 179 4.61 -5.03 -9.41
CA PRO A 179 4.48 -5.14 -10.86
C PRO A 179 5.41 -6.22 -11.44
N PRO A 180 4.99 -6.99 -12.46
CA PRO A 180 5.85 -7.99 -13.07
C PRO A 180 7.13 -7.39 -13.67
N ASP A 181 8.28 -7.94 -13.29
CA ASP A 181 9.62 -7.59 -13.74
C ASP A 181 10.50 -8.85 -13.88
N ALA A 182 11.80 -8.66 -14.12
CA ALA A 182 12.74 -9.77 -14.30
C ALA A 182 12.92 -10.64 -13.04
N ASP A 183 12.78 -10.06 -11.85
CA ASP A 183 13.06 -10.74 -10.58
C ASP A 183 11.87 -11.58 -10.11
N ASN A 184 10.63 -11.16 -10.43
CA ASN A 184 9.40 -11.84 -10.02
C ASN A 184 8.65 -12.57 -11.17
N ALA A 185 9.12 -12.51 -12.42
CA ALA A 185 8.43 -13.11 -13.57
C ALA A 185 8.17 -14.62 -13.40
N ASP A 186 9.10 -15.38 -12.84
CA ASP A 186 8.94 -16.83 -12.62
C ASP A 186 7.85 -17.13 -11.59
N VAL A 187 7.71 -16.28 -10.57
CA VAL A 187 6.66 -16.36 -9.55
C VAL A 187 5.30 -16.15 -10.23
N TYR A 188 5.17 -15.10 -11.03
CA TYR A 188 3.95 -14.81 -11.78
C TYR A 188 3.56 -15.92 -12.76
N ARG A 189 4.53 -16.49 -13.50
CA ARG A 189 4.26 -17.66 -14.37
C ARG A 189 3.76 -18.86 -13.57
N THR A 190 4.28 -19.08 -12.37
CA THR A 190 3.83 -20.17 -11.51
C THR A 190 2.41 -19.94 -11.02
N ILE A 191 2.08 -18.72 -10.57
CA ILE A 191 0.72 -18.35 -10.14
C ILE A 191 -0.27 -18.51 -11.31
N LEU A 192 0.07 -18.03 -12.51
CA LEU A 192 -0.77 -18.15 -13.72
C LEU A 192 -1.10 -19.59 -14.15
N ASN A 193 -0.21 -20.53 -13.84
CA ASN A 193 -0.36 -21.94 -14.17
C ASN A 193 -0.94 -22.76 -13.00
N SER A 194 -1.05 -22.15 -11.82
CA SER A 194 -1.67 -22.76 -10.65
C SER A 194 -3.19 -22.63 -10.67
N LYS A 195 -3.88 -23.38 -9.80
CA LYS A 195 -5.32 -23.18 -9.53
C LYS A 195 -5.59 -22.09 -8.48
N LEU A 196 -4.56 -21.35 -8.04
CA LEU A 196 -4.68 -20.34 -6.98
C LEU A 196 -5.52 -19.14 -7.42
N LEU A 197 -5.63 -18.91 -8.73
CA LEU A 197 -6.36 -17.79 -9.30
C LEU A 197 -7.00 -18.16 -10.63
N LYS A 198 -8.15 -17.54 -10.90
CA LYS A 198 -8.68 -17.41 -12.24
C LYS A 198 -8.41 -15.99 -12.72
N PHE A 199 -7.30 -15.80 -13.41
CA PHE A 199 -7.12 -14.59 -14.21
C PHE A 199 -8.10 -14.61 -15.36
N ASP A 200 -8.72 -13.48 -15.65
CA ASP A 200 -9.41 -13.32 -16.92
C ASP A 200 -8.40 -13.26 -18.09
N SER A 201 -8.90 -13.39 -19.32
CA SER A 201 -8.06 -13.41 -20.51
C SER A 201 -7.26 -12.12 -20.71
N ALA A 202 -7.81 -10.96 -20.32
CA ALA A 202 -7.15 -9.67 -20.48
C ALA A 202 -6.02 -9.48 -19.47
N GLN A 203 -6.24 -9.87 -18.22
CA GLN A 203 -5.22 -9.85 -17.17
C GLN A 203 -4.06 -10.80 -17.53
N ARG A 204 -4.38 -12.02 -17.99
CA ARG A 204 -3.37 -13.00 -18.41
C ARG A 204 -2.53 -12.46 -19.58
N GLU A 205 -3.17 -11.89 -20.60
CA GLU A 205 -2.45 -11.32 -21.74
C GLU A 205 -1.56 -10.14 -21.32
N LEU A 206 -2.07 -9.24 -20.45
CA LEU A 206 -1.29 -8.12 -19.93
C LEU A 206 -0.04 -8.60 -19.19
N LEU A 207 -0.20 -9.60 -18.33
CA LEU A 207 0.90 -10.18 -17.56
C LEU A 207 1.95 -10.83 -18.49
N GLU A 208 1.49 -11.64 -19.44
CA GLU A 208 2.37 -12.31 -20.40
C GLU A 208 3.14 -11.32 -21.27
N ARG A 209 2.54 -10.19 -21.65
CA ARG A 209 3.24 -9.12 -22.38
C ARG A 209 4.30 -8.43 -21.51
N LYS A 210 3.97 -8.07 -20.26
CA LYS A 210 4.92 -7.44 -19.32
C LYS A 210 6.12 -8.33 -19.02
N MET A 211 5.91 -9.64 -18.89
CA MET A 211 7.00 -10.60 -18.67
C MET A 211 7.90 -10.83 -19.89
N LYS A 212 7.46 -10.46 -21.11
CA LYS A 212 8.23 -10.59 -22.36
C LYS A 212 8.98 -9.32 -22.76
N SER A 213 8.67 -8.18 -22.15
CA SER A 213 9.29 -6.88 -22.46
C SER A 213 10.62 -6.63 -21.72
N HIS A 214 11.12 -7.64 -20.99
CA HIS A 214 12.38 -7.65 -20.25
C HIS A 214 13.22 -8.84 -20.71
#